data_AF-A0A2D4P005-F1
#
_entry.id   AF-A0A2D4P005-F1
#
_cell.length_a   1.000
_cell.length_b   1.000
_cell.length_c   1.000
_cell.angle_alpha   90.00
_cell.angle_beta   90.00
_cell.angle_gamma   90.00
#
_symmetry.space_group_name_H-M   'P 1'
#
loop_
_entity.id
_entity.type
_entity.pdbx_description
1 polymer ?
#
loop_
_entity_poly.entity_id
_entity_poly.type
_entity_poly.pdbx_seq_one_letter_code
_entity_poly.pdbx_strand_id
1 'polypeptide(L)'
;EMGHNLGINHDRGFCKCIAGPCIMLPTISTKPAYQFSSCSVQEHQRYLLRGRPQCILNKPLSTDIITPPVCGNFFVDVGEECDCGSPQDCQSACCDARTCKLKHKAQCDSEECCEKCKFKKAGAECRAAKDDC
;
A
#
# COMPACT_ATOMS: atom_id res chain seq x y z
N GLU A 1 -13.46 -6.28 11.69
CA GLU A 1 -14.08 -4.93 11.70
C GLU A 1 -13.69 -4.02 10.54
N MET A 2 -12.43 -3.60 10.36
CA MET A 2 -12.09 -2.68 9.25
C MET A 2 -12.52 -3.19 7.86
N GLY A 3 -12.47 -4.50 7.63
CA GLY A 3 -13.01 -5.11 6.40
C GLY A 3 -14.50 -4.83 6.19
N HIS A 4 -15.32 -4.85 7.24
CA HIS A 4 -16.76 -4.52 7.16
C HIS A 4 -16.97 -3.07 6.76
N ASN A 5 -16.20 -2.12 7.32
CA ASN A 5 -16.23 -0.71 6.91
C ASN A 5 -15.85 -0.52 5.43
N LEU A 6 -15.02 -1.42 4.90
CA LEU A 6 -14.59 -1.47 3.50
C LEU A 6 -15.50 -2.33 2.61
N GLY A 7 -16.72 -2.61 3.07
CA GLY A 7 -17.78 -3.26 2.30
C GLY A 7 -17.65 -4.77 2.15
N ILE A 8 -16.85 -5.41 3.00
CA ILE A 8 -16.63 -6.86 2.98
C ILE A 8 -17.52 -7.54 4.02
N ASN A 9 -18.26 -8.58 3.65
CA ASN A 9 -19.08 -9.36 4.56
C ASN A 9 -18.36 -10.61 5.07
N HIS A 10 -18.98 -11.31 6.01
CA HIS A 10 -18.46 -12.60 6.44
C HIS A 10 -18.41 -13.62 5.30
N ASP A 11 -17.33 -14.41 5.30
CA ASP A 11 -17.10 -15.51 4.38
C ASP A 11 -18.18 -16.59 4.51
N ARG A 12 -18.60 -17.14 3.37
CA ARG A 12 -19.54 -18.26 3.25
C ARG A 12 -18.82 -19.54 2.85
N GLY A 13 -19.52 -20.68 2.85
CA GLY A 13 -18.89 -22.00 2.66
C GLY A 13 -18.07 -22.23 1.37
N PHE A 14 -18.25 -21.42 0.33
CA PHE A 14 -17.45 -21.49 -0.90
C PHE A 14 -16.24 -20.54 -0.91
N CYS A 15 -16.14 -19.63 0.05
CA CYS A 15 -15.04 -18.68 0.18
C CYS A 15 -13.83 -19.37 0.82
N LYS A 16 -12.65 -19.24 0.21
CA LYS A 16 -11.45 -19.95 0.65
C LYS A 16 -10.25 -19.02 0.74
N CYS A 17 -9.40 -19.28 1.73
CA CYS A 17 -8.03 -18.76 1.83
C CYS A 17 -7.04 -19.89 1.54
N ILE A 18 -5.82 -19.53 1.12
CA ILE A 18 -4.81 -20.51 0.70
C ILE A 18 -4.29 -21.29 1.92
N ALA A 19 -4.12 -20.61 3.04
CA ALA A 19 -3.67 -21.23 4.29
C ALA A 19 -4.37 -20.59 5.49
N GLY A 20 -4.81 -21.44 6.42
CA GLY A 20 -5.38 -21.00 7.70
C GLY A 20 -6.76 -20.35 7.61
N PRO A 21 -7.24 -19.75 8.71
CA PRO A 21 -8.50 -19.02 8.76
C PRO A 21 -8.43 -17.73 7.94
N CYS A 22 -9.54 -17.37 7.30
CA CYS A 22 -9.71 -16.08 6.63
C CYS A 22 -10.06 -14.98 7.64
N ILE A 23 -9.64 -13.74 7.35
CA ILE A 23 -9.92 -12.55 8.19
C ILE A 23 -11.42 -12.34 8.39
N MET A 24 -12.23 -12.66 7.37
CA MET A 24 -13.67 -12.43 7.37
C MET A 24 -14.48 -13.66 7.75
N LEU A 25 -13.89 -14.65 8.44
CA LEU A 25 -14.69 -15.73 9.02
C LEU A 25 -15.74 -15.15 9.99
N PRO A 26 -16.96 -15.73 10.02
CA PRO A 26 -18.03 -15.25 10.92
C PRO A 26 -17.74 -15.53 12.39
N THR A 27 -16.73 -16.35 12.69
CA THR A 27 -16.32 -16.71 14.04
C THR A 27 -14.83 -16.52 14.22
N ILE A 28 -14.44 -16.14 15.44
CA ILE A 28 -13.03 -15.98 15.81
C ILE A 28 -12.35 -17.35 15.86
N SER A 29 -11.22 -17.47 15.18
CA SER A 29 -10.34 -18.63 15.25
C SER A 29 -9.27 -18.43 16.33
N THR A 30 -8.81 -19.52 16.95
CA THR A 30 -7.64 -19.51 17.83
C THR A 30 -6.32 -19.35 17.06
N LYS A 31 -6.34 -19.58 15.75
CA LYS A 31 -5.20 -19.33 14.86
C LYS A 31 -5.33 -17.91 14.27
N PRO A 32 -4.24 -17.15 14.19
CA PRO A 32 -4.30 -15.82 13.59
C PRO A 32 -4.63 -15.92 12.09
N ALA A 33 -5.43 -14.98 11.63
CA ALA A 33 -5.82 -14.83 10.22
C ALA A 33 -5.11 -13.61 9.62
N TYR A 34 -4.44 -13.81 8.48
CA TYR A 34 -3.73 -12.73 7.77
C TYR A 34 -4.17 -12.60 6.30
N GLN A 35 -5.08 -13.46 5.84
CA GLN A 35 -5.52 -13.50 4.45
C GLN A 35 -7.00 -13.18 4.33
N PHE A 36 -7.32 -12.37 3.33
CA PHE A 36 -8.68 -12.23 2.84
C PHE A 36 -9.01 -13.38 1.88
N SER A 37 -10.26 -13.83 1.88
CA SER A 37 -10.73 -14.83 0.93
C SER A 37 -10.91 -14.23 -0.47
N SER A 38 -11.06 -15.08 -1.49
CA SER A 38 -11.43 -14.62 -2.83
C SER A 38 -12.76 -13.86 -2.86
N CYS A 39 -13.72 -14.22 -2.00
CA CYS A 39 -14.98 -13.50 -1.85
C CYS A 39 -14.75 -12.09 -1.29
N SER A 40 -13.91 -12.00 -0.24
CA SER A 40 -13.60 -10.73 0.41
C SER A 40 -12.98 -9.73 -0.57
N VAL A 41 -12.03 -10.17 -1.40
CA VAL A 41 -11.40 -9.36 -2.45
C VAL A 41 -12.44 -8.86 -3.46
N GLN A 42 -13.34 -9.73 -3.90
CA GLN A 42 -14.37 -9.38 -4.87
C GLN A 42 -15.40 -8.38 -4.29
N GLU A 43 -15.81 -8.56 -3.04
CA GLU A 43 -16.73 -7.64 -2.37
C GLU A 43 -16.11 -6.26 -2.15
N HIS A 44 -14.85 -6.21 -1.70
CA HIS A 44 -14.12 -4.95 -1.56
C HIS A 44 -14.00 -4.21 -2.89
N GLN A 45 -13.67 -4.92 -3.98
CA GLN A 45 -13.60 -4.33 -5.31
C GLN A 45 -14.94 -3.71 -5.73
N ARG A 46 -16.07 -4.40 -5.48
CA ARG A 46 -17.41 -3.85 -5.73
C ARG A 46 -17.68 -2.60 -4.90
N TYR A 47 -17.27 -2.61 -3.63
CA TYR A 47 -17.40 -1.44 -2.75
C TYR A 47 -16.63 -0.24 -3.30
N LEU A 48 -15.36 -0.40 -3.69
CA LEU A 48 -14.56 0.69 -4.26
C LEU A 48 -15.17 1.25 -5.54
N LEU A 49 -15.65 0.38 -6.44
CA LEU A 49 -16.23 0.78 -7.73
C LEU A 49 -17.58 1.53 -7.57
N ARG A 50 -18.40 1.11 -6.59
CA ARG A 50 -19.72 1.70 -6.33
C ARG A 50 -19.67 2.92 -5.42
N GLY A 51 -19.02 2.79 -4.28
CA GLY A 51 -18.96 3.81 -3.23
C GLY A 51 -17.95 4.91 -3.51
N ARG A 52 -16.86 4.60 -4.23
CA ARG A 52 -15.77 5.54 -4.56
C ARG A 52 -15.39 6.44 -3.37
N PRO A 53 -15.04 5.86 -2.21
CA PRO A 53 -14.71 6.65 -1.03
C PRO A 53 -13.51 7.55 -1.30
N GLN A 54 -13.69 8.86 -1.24
CA GLN A 54 -12.63 9.81 -1.60
C GLN A 54 -11.58 9.97 -0.50
N CYS A 55 -11.96 9.79 0.77
CA CYS A 55 -11.09 10.03 1.93
C CYS A 55 -9.95 9.02 2.11
N ILE A 56 -9.90 7.95 1.30
CA ILE A 56 -8.82 6.96 1.34
C ILE A 56 -7.83 7.14 0.17
N LEU A 57 -8.01 8.19 -0.64
CA LEU A 57 -7.15 8.47 -1.80
C LEU A 57 -5.97 9.39 -1.44
N ASN A 58 -6.11 10.23 -0.42
CA ASN A 58 -5.03 11.08 0.03
C ASN A 58 -4.01 10.27 0.84
N LYS A 59 -2.76 10.28 0.39
CA LYS A 59 -1.63 9.77 1.18
C LYS A 59 -1.39 10.73 2.36
N PRO A 60 -1.35 10.27 3.62
CA PRO A 60 -1.01 11.12 4.75
C PRO A 60 0.43 11.62 4.63
N LEU A 61 0.73 12.77 5.24
CA LEU A 61 2.12 13.21 5.36
C LEU A 61 2.83 12.31 6.37
N SER A 62 4.13 12.06 6.15
CA SER A 62 4.91 11.25 7.09
C SER A 62 4.91 11.85 8.51
N THR A 63 4.80 13.17 8.63
CA THR A 63 4.70 13.89 9.91
C THR A 63 3.37 13.69 10.63
N ASP A 64 2.32 13.21 9.93
CA ASP A 64 1.00 12.93 10.52
C ASP A 64 0.94 11.51 11.12
N ILE A 65 1.92 10.66 10.81
CA ILE A 65 2.03 9.31 11.34
C ILE A 65 2.66 9.35 12.74
N ILE A 66 1.85 9.02 13.74
CA ILE A 66 2.27 9.05 15.16
C ILE A 66 2.91 7.76 15.64
N THR A 67 2.82 6.69 14.85
CA THR A 67 3.45 5.41 15.18
C THR A 67 4.96 5.48 14.92
N PRO A 68 5.78 4.70 15.63
CA PRO A 68 7.20 4.62 15.32
C PRO A 68 7.43 4.23 13.85
N PRO A 69 8.41 4.84 13.16
CA PRO A 69 8.78 4.47 11.79
C PRO A 69 9.09 2.98 11.65
N VAL A 70 8.63 2.35 10.56
CA VAL A 70 8.91 0.93 10.30
C VAL A 70 9.42 0.73 8.88
N CYS A 71 10.73 0.58 8.75
CA CYS A 71 11.36 0.28 7.46
C CYS A 71 10.90 -1.06 6.89
N GLY A 72 10.37 -1.03 5.67
CA GLY A 72 9.86 -2.16 4.92
C GLY A 72 8.33 -2.31 4.98
N ASN A 73 7.61 -1.27 5.42
CA ASN A 73 6.14 -1.26 5.51
C ASN A 73 5.47 -0.66 4.25
N PHE A 74 6.25 -0.33 3.22
CA PHE A 74 5.82 0.31 1.97
C PHE A 74 5.38 1.79 2.10
N PHE A 75 5.71 2.44 3.21
CA PHE A 75 5.40 3.84 3.46
C PHE A 75 6.64 4.58 3.96
N VAL A 76 7.00 5.69 3.30
CA VAL A 76 8.15 6.50 3.69
C VAL A 76 7.82 7.26 4.98
N ASP A 77 8.29 6.73 6.11
CA ASP A 77 8.12 7.34 7.43
C ASP A 77 9.16 8.44 7.71
N VAL A 78 8.97 9.20 8.80
CA VAL A 78 9.94 10.22 9.21
C VAL A 78 11.31 9.57 9.48
N GLY A 79 12.33 10.06 8.77
CA GLY A 79 13.71 9.57 8.87
C GLY A 79 14.11 8.60 7.76
N GLU A 80 13.16 8.13 6.95
CA GLU A 80 13.41 7.31 5.78
C GLU A 80 13.53 8.17 4.52
N GLU A 81 14.24 7.67 3.52
CA GLU A 81 14.36 8.34 2.20
C GLU A 81 13.57 7.60 1.11
N CYS A 82 13.26 6.32 1.35
CA CYS A 82 12.49 5.45 0.47
C CYS A 82 12.05 4.22 1.28
N ASP A 83 10.95 3.58 0.87
CA ASP A 83 10.53 2.28 1.40
C ASP A 83 9.91 1.47 0.26
N CYS A 84 10.55 0.36 -0.09
CA CYS A 84 10.13 -0.57 -1.14
C CYS A 84 9.70 -1.94 -0.59
N GLY A 85 9.43 -2.03 0.72
CA GLY A 85 9.12 -3.27 1.40
C GLY A 85 10.36 -4.04 1.88
N SER A 86 10.16 -5.33 2.16
CA SER A 86 11.23 -6.21 2.63
C SER A 86 12.34 -6.39 1.58
N PRO A 87 13.58 -6.77 1.97
CA PRO A 87 14.62 -7.09 1.00
C PRO A 87 14.28 -8.19 0.00
N GLN A 88 13.32 -9.06 0.32
CA GLN A 88 12.84 -10.14 -0.55
C GLN A 88 11.85 -9.63 -1.59
N ASP A 89 11.03 -8.64 -1.23
CA ASP A 89 9.94 -8.12 -2.08
C ASP A 89 10.35 -6.86 -2.87
N CYS A 90 11.37 -6.14 -2.40
CA CYS A 90 11.78 -4.87 -2.97
C CYS A 90 12.29 -5.01 -4.40
N GLN A 91 11.59 -4.32 -5.31
CA GLN A 91 11.94 -4.25 -6.74
C GLN A 91 12.64 -2.94 -7.11
N SER A 92 12.82 -2.01 -6.16
CA SER A 92 13.47 -0.74 -6.44
C SER A 92 14.98 -0.90 -6.65
N ALA A 93 15.45 -0.41 -7.79
CA ALA A 93 16.88 -0.25 -8.04
C ALA A 93 17.48 0.91 -7.24
N CYS A 94 16.66 1.85 -6.76
CA CYS A 94 17.06 3.11 -6.14
C CYS A 94 17.13 3.04 -4.61
N CYS A 95 16.36 2.14 -3.99
CA CYS A 95 16.24 2.02 -2.54
C CYS A 95 17.02 0.83 -1.97
N ASP A 96 17.69 1.01 -0.84
CA ASP A 96 18.20 -0.08 0.00
C ASP A 96 17.14 -0.48 1.02
N ALA A 97 16.43 -1.58 0.73
CA ALA A 97 15.36 -2.14 1.55
C ALA A 97 15.77 -2.52 2.98
N ARG A 98 17.07 -2.66 3.28
CA ARG A 98 17.52 -2.95 4.66
C ARG A 98 17.59 -1.72 5.54
N THR A 99 17.78 -0.55 4.93
CA THR A 99 18.08 0.69 5.64
C THR A 99 17.06 1.79 5.36
N CYS A 100 16.16 1.59 4.38
CA CYS A 100 15.22 2.59 3.89
C CYS A 100 15.91 3.91 3.50
N LYS A 101 17.10 3.76 2.92
CA LYS A 101 17.94 4.83 2.39
C LYS A 101 18.11 4.69 0.89
N LEU A 102 18.27 5.83 0.22
CA LEU A 102 18.61 5.85 -1.18
C LEU A 102 20.00 5.24 -1.38
N LYS A 103 20.13 4.38 -2.39
CA LYS A 103 21.42 3.84 -2.80
C LYS A 103 22.32 4.97 -3.31
N HIS A 104 23.62 4.71 -3.28
CA HIS A 104 24.62 5.66 -3.75
C HIS A 104 24.28 6.22 -5.15
N LYS A 105 24.31 7.56 -5.28
CA LYS A 105 23.92 8.35 -6.47
C LYS A 105 22.42 8.39 -6.80
N ALA A 106 21.54 7.67 -6.10
CA ALA A 106 20.11 7.90 -6.26
C ALA A 106 19.72 9.25 -5.64
N GLN A 107 18.75 9.92 -6.24
CA GLN A 107 18.19 11.20 -5.77
C GLN A 107 16.72 11.05 -5.36
N CYS A 108 16.05 10.00 -5.86
CA CYS A 108 14.65 9.70 -5.65
C CYS A 108 14.40 8.21 -5.94
N ASP A 109 13.19 7.73 -5.63
CA ASP A 109 12.74 6.35 -5.91
C ASP A 109 11.41 6.29 -6.66
N SER A 110 10.27 6.25 -5.96
CA SER A 110 8.96 5.85 -6.53
C SER A 110 8.00 7.01 -6.85
N GLU A 111 8.50 8.24 -6.93
CA GLU A 111 7.68 9.44 -7.13
C GLU A 111 7.46 9.75 -8.61
N GLU A 112 6.37 10.45 -8.94
CA GLU A 112 6.00 10.80 -10.33
C GLU A 112 7.08 11.60 -11.08
N CYS A 113 7.88 12.40 -10.35
CA CYS A 113 8.98 13.18 -10.92
C CYS A 113 10.34 12.45 -10.88
N CYS A 114 10.36 11.17 -10.56
CA CYS A 114 11.58 10.36 -10.55
C CYS A 114 11.72 9.53 -11.84
N GLU A 115 12.92 9.52 -12.43
CA GLU A 115 13.24 8.69 -13.57
C GLU A 115 14.64 8.10 -13.41
N LYS A 116 14.75 6.77 -13.40
CA LYS A 116 16.03 6.05 -13.22
C LYS A 116 16.83 6.56 -12.01
N CYS A 117 16.16 6.69 -10.87
CA CYS A 117 16.72 7.18 -9.60
C CYS A 117 17.23 8.63 -9.65
N LYS A 118 16.82 9.43 -10.63
CA LYS A 118 17.21 10.83 -10.80
C LYS A 118 15.96 11.69 -10.94
N PHE A 119 16.04 12.92 -10.45
CA PHE A 119 14.96 13.87 -10.71
C PHE A 119 14.87 14.13 -12.21
N LYS A 120 13.63 14.17 -12.72
CA LYS A 120 13.36 14.69 -14.06
C LYS A 120 13.86 16.15 -14.15
N LYS A 121 14.19 16.58 -15.36
CA LYS A 121 14.64 17.95 -15.61
C LYS A 121 13.53 18.93 -15.23
N ALA A 122 13.91 20.11 -14.74
CA ALA A 122 12.97 21.19 -14.47
C ALA A 122 12.14 21.50 -15.73
N GLY A 123 10.82 21.62 -15.56
CA GLY A 123 9.86 21.82 -16.64
C GLY A 123 9.33 20.53 -17.30
N ALA A 124 9.84 19.35 -16.92
CA ALA A 124 9.23 18.09 -17.34
C ALA A 124 7.88 17.86 -16.64
N GLU A 125 6.88 17.44 -17.41
CA GLU A 125 5.58 17.04 -16.87
C GLU A 125 5.72 15.72 -16.07
N CYS A 126 5.25 15.73 -14.83
CA CYS A 126 5.20 14.52 -13.98
C CYS A 126 3.79 13.92 -13.91
N ARG A 127 2.75 14.74 -14.08
CA ARG A 127 1.34 14.35 -14.06
C ARG A 127 0.58 15.20 -15.07
N ALA A 128 -0.07 14.55 -16.03
CA ALA A 128 -0.89 15.24 -17.03
C ALA A 128 -2.20 15.78 -16.43
N ALA A 129 -2.78 16.76 -17.09
CA ALA A 129 -4.13 17.23 -16.80
C ALA A 129 -5.13 16.05 -16.88
N LYS A 130 -5.96 15.91 -15.85
CA LYS A 130 -6.96 14.84 -15.78
C LYS A 130 -8.20 15.17 -16.61
N ASP A 131 -8.55 16.45 -16.63
CA ASP A 131 -9.67 17.04 -17.35
C ASP A 131 -9.32 18.52 -17.63
N ASP A 132 -10.27 19.29 -18.17
CA ASP A 132 -10.03 20.67 -18.59
C ASP A 132 -10.01 21.68 -17.41
N CYS A 133 -10.13 21.21 -16.16
CA CYS A 133 -10.10 21.99 -14.91
C CYS A 133 -8.90 21.64 -14.01
#